data_AF-A0A0T1TKU4-F1
#
_entry.id   AF-A0A0T1TKU4-F1
#
_cell.length_a   1.000
_cell.length_b   1.000
_cell.length_c   1.000
_cell.angle_alpha   90.00
_cell.angle_beta   90.00
_cell.angle_gamma   90.00
#
_symmetry.space_group_name_H-M   'P 1'
#
loop_
_entity.id
_entity.type
_entity.pdbx_description
1 polymer ?
#
loop_
_entity_poly.entity_id
_entity_poly.type
_entity_poly.pdbx_seq_one_letter_code
_entity_poly.pdbx_strand_id
1 'polypeptide(L)'
;METAAWDHPAMRLIADAATPVTRMVLINELETDDGYAFELHSPLFLAAGDRISFQDGNLVVARSSGERLRPVGSWSTRCHTGYRHPTAAS
;
A
#
# COMPACT_ATOMS: atom_id res chain seq x y z
N MET A 1 26.14 1.43 -18.87
CA MET A 1 25.80 2.01 -17.55
C MET A 1 24.31 2.29 -17.62
N GLU A 2 23.51 1.28 -17.29
CA GLU A 2 22.06 1.31 -17.45
C GLU A 2 21.46 1.87 -16.16
N THR A 3 20.74 2.99 -16.27
CA THR A 3 19.98 3.58 -15.17
C THR A 3 18.87 2.59 -14.80
N ALA A 4 19.02 1.95 -13.64
CA ALA A 4 17.95 1.15 -13.05
C ALA A 4 16.72 2.05 -12.90
N ALA A 5 15.76 1.88 -13.81
CA ALA A 5 14.42 2.40 -13.65
C ALA A 5 13.86 1.74 -12.39
N TRP A 6 13.78 2.51 -11.31
CA TRP A 6 13.04 2.11 -10.13
C TRP A 6 11.57 2.05 -10.54
N ASP A 7 11.11 0.84 -10.87
CA ASP A 7 9.71 0.51 -11.02
C ASP A 7 9.07 0.74 -9.64
N HIS A 8 8.37 1.88 -9.47
CA HIS A 8 7.66 2.14 -8.23
C HIS A 8 6.54 1.09 -8.13
N PRO A 9 6.51 0.23 -7.11
CA PRO A 9 5.43 -0.74 -6.95
C PRO A 9 4.11 0.04 -6.88
N ALA A 10 3.23 -0.20 -7.84
CA ALA A 10 1.91 0.39 -7.85
C ALA A 10 1.11 -0.20 -6.67
N MET A 11 0.31 0.68 -6.04
CA MET A 11 -0.39 0.40 -4.78
C MET A 11 -1.89 0.24 -5.07
N ARG A 12 -2.49 -0.86 -4.61
CA ARG A 12 -3.91 -1.15 -4.79
C ARG A 12 -4.66 -1.08 -3.46
N LEU A 13 -5.57 -0.11 -3.33
CA LEU A 13 -6.43 0.07 -2.16
C LEU A 13 -7.83 -0.52 -2.41
N ILE A 14 -8.29 -1.42 -1.55
CA ILE A 14 -9.66 -1.95 -1.56
C ILE A 14 -10.39 -1.45 -0.31
N ALA A 15 -11.50 -0.72 -0.49
CA ALA A 15 -12.32 -0.21 0.60
C ALA A 15 -13.82 -0.34 0.25
N ASP A 16 -14.64 -0.73 1.23
CA ASP A 16 -16.10 -0.79 1.08
C ASP A 16 -16.73 0.62 1.15
N ALA A 17 -17.63 0.96 0.20
CA ALA A 17 -18.40 2.20 0.13
C ALA A 17 -19.82 2.01 0.79
N ALA A 18 -20.63 2.97 1.28
CA ALA A 18 -20.75 4.42 1.13
C ALA A 18 -21.66 5.13 2.22
N THR A 19 -21.28 6.32 2.74
CA THR A 19 -22.08 7.42 3.37
C THR A 19 -21.49 8.87 3.23
N PRO A 20 -22.24 9.95 2.96
CA PRO A 20 -21.72 11.26 2.49
C PRO A 20 -20.97 12.16 3.52
N VAL A 21 -20.54 11.63 4.67
CA VAL A 21 -19.73 12.33 5.69
C VAL A 21 -18.24 12.24 5.36
N THR A 22 -17.39 13.11 5.95
CA THR A 22 -15.92 12.97 5.88
C THR A 22 -15.52 11.58 6.36
N ARG A 23 -15.32 10.64 5.42
CA ARG A 23 -15.00 9.24 5.75
C ARG A 23 -13.53 9.11 6.01
N MET A 24 -13.20 8.70 7.22
CA MET A 24 -11.90 8.14 7.49
C MET A 24 -11.96 6.63 7.24
N VAL A 25 -10.98 6.10 6.53
CA VAL A 25 -10.83 4.65 6.34
C VAL A 25 -9.84 4.16 7.38
N LEU A 26 -10.24 3.16 8.15
CA LEU A 26 -9.33 2.45 9.04
C LEU A 26 -8.60 1.38 8.23
N ILE A 27 -7.27 1.44 8.22
CA ILE A 27 -6.42 0.46 7.56
C ILE A 27 -5.57 -0.28 8.57
N ASN A 28 -5.36 -1.57 8.32
CA ASN A 28 -4.45 -2.43 9.09
C ASN A 28 -3.32 -2.99 8.22
N GLU A 29 -3.51 -3.01 6.91
CA GLU A 29 -2.57 -3.60 5.96
C GLU A 29 -2.67 -2.84 4.63
N LEU A 30 -1.56 -2.79 3.89
CA LEU A 30 -1.53 -2.38 2.48
C LEU A 30 -0.79 -3.44 1.66
N GLU A 31 -1.37 -3.82 0.52
CA GLU A 31 -0.74 -4.73 -0.45
C GLU A 31 -0.18 -3.92 -1.63
N THR A 32 1.04 -4.27 -2.05
CA THR A 32 1.66 -3.78 -3.28
C THR A 32 1.42 -4.76 -4.42
N ASP A 33 1.42 -4.27 -5.66
CA ASP A 33 1.05 -5.08 -6.83
C ASP A 33 1.99 -6.27 -7.11
N ASP A 34 3.19 -6.27 -6.53
CA ASP A 34 4.16 -7.38 -6.56
C ASP A 34 3.90 -8.46 -5.49
N GLY A 35 2.80 -8.35 -4.73
CA GLY A 35 2.34 -9.37 -3.77
C GLY A 35 2.99 -9.28 -2.39
N TYR A 36 3.68 -8.19 -2.08
CA TYR A 36 4.10 -7.89 -0.72
C TYR A 36 3.00 -7.14 0.03
N ALA A 37 2.88 -7.42 1.34
CA ALA A 37 1.95 -6.76 2.22
C ALA A 37 2.69 -6.09 3.37
N PHE A 38 2.34 -4.85 3.69
CA PHE A 38 2.81 -4.14 4.86
C PHE A 38 1.72 -4.15 5.94
N GLU A 39 1.94 -4.93 6.98
CA GLU A 39 1.04 -5.07 8.12
C GLU A 39 1.40 -4.03 9.20
N LEU A 40 0.45 -3.17 9.55
CA LEU A 40 0.63 -2.15 10.58
C LEU A 40 0.58 -2.78 11.98
N HIS A 41 1.49 -2.38 12.87
CA HIS A 41 1.42 -2.78 14.28
C HIS A 41 0.15 -2.27 14.98
N SER A 42 -0.36 -1.12 14.53
CA SER A 42 -1.61 -0.54 15.02
C SER A 42 -2.43 0.01 13.86
N PRO A 43 -3.77 -0.16 13.87
CA PRO A 43 -4.66 0.42 12.88
C PRO A 43 -4.44 1.92 12.67
N LEU A 44 -4.50 2.38 11.42
CA LEU A 44 -4.33 3.80 11.06
C LEU A 44 -5.56 4.33 10.34
N PHE A 45 -6.07 5.48 10.76
CA PHE A 45 -7.08 6.19 10.00
C PHE A 45 -6.45 7.04 8.90
N LEU A 46 -7.05 6.98 7.72
CA LEU A 46 -6.73 7.81 6.56
C LEU A 46 -7.93 8.69 6.22
N ALA A 47 -7.69 9.99 6.04
CA ALA A 47 -8.69 10.93 5.59
C ALA A 47 -8.50 11.27 4.10
N ALA A 48 -9.54 11.85 3.50
CA ALA A 48 -9.43 12.37 2.15
C ALA A 48 -8.30 13.41 2.04
N GLY A 49 -7.47 13.28 1.01
CA GLY A 49 -6.31 14.14 0.77
C GLY A 49 -5.01 13.67 1.41
N ASP A 50 -5.04 12.66 2.29
CA ASP A 50 -3.83 12.01 2.75
C ASP A 50 -3.16 11.25 1.60
N ARG A 51 -1.82 11.31 1.54
CA ARG A 51 -1.02 10.65 0.52
C ARG A 51 -0.16 9.58 1.16
N ILE A 52 -0.13 8.41 0.55
CA ILE A 52 0.61 7.25 1.05
C ILE A 52 1.75 6.95 0.09
N SER A 53 2.91 6.61 0.64
CA SER A 53 4.07 6.14 -0.13
C SER A 53 4.91 5.18 0.71
N PHE A 54 5.74 4.38 0.06
CA PHE A 54 6.79 3.63 0.71
C PHE A 54 8.14 4.31 0.47
N GLN A 55 8.94 4.49 1.53
CA GLN A 55 10.27 5.10 1.45
C GLN A 55 11.21 4.33 2.37
N ASP A 56 12.32 3.86 1.80
CA ASP A 56 13.32 3.05 2.51
C ASP A 56 12.69 1.86 3.26
N GLY A 57 11.71 1.20 2.62
CA GLY A 57 10.97 0.07 3.21
C GLY A 57 9.98 0.44 4.32
N ASN A 58 9.71 1.73 4.55
CA ASN A 58 8.77 2.19 5.56
C ASN A 58 7.53 2.83 4.93
N LEU A 59 6.37 2.61 5.54
CA LEU A 59 5.16 3.35 5.19
C LEU A 59 5.30 4.82 5.61
N VAL A 60 4.98 5.72 4.69
CA VAL A 60 4.95 7.15 4.91
C VAL A 60 3.57 7.68 4.54
N VAL A 61 2.93 8.37 5.48
CA VAL A 61 1.66 9.06 5.26
C VAL A 61 1.89 10.56 5.39
N ALA A 62 1.73 11.28 4.28
CA ALA A 62 1.68 12.74 4.27
C ALA A 62 0.22 13.16 4.43
N ARG A 63 -0.10 13.77 5.58
CA ARG A 63 -1.43 14.29 5.86
C ARG A 63 -1.70 15.52 5.02
N SER A 64 -2.97 15.73 4.69
CA SER A 64 -3.41 16.96 4.02
C SER A 64 -3.11 18.23 4.83
N SER A 65 -2.99 18.12 6.16
CA SER A 65 -2.55 19.19 7.07
C SER A 65 -1.07 19.57 6.94
N GLY A 66 -0.27 18.80 6.19
CA GLY A 66 1.18 18.95 6.07
C GLY A 66 1.99 18.12 7.09
N GLU A 67 1.32 17.49 8.05
CA GLU A 67 1.96 16.53 8.97
C GLU A 67 2.45 15.30 8.20
N ARG A 68 3.54 14.69 8.67
CA ARG A 68 4.08 13.47 8.09
C ARG A 68 4.27 12.39 9.15
N LEU A 69 3.63 11.26 8.92
CA LEU A 69 3.68 10.09 9.80
C LEU A 69 4.54 8.99 9.19
N ARG A 70 5.19 8.23 10.07
CA ARG A 70 5.91 7.00 9.76
C ARG A 70 5.38 5.86 10.63
N PRO A 71 4.21 5.28 10.27
CA PRO A 71 3.63 4.18 11.03
C PRO A 71 4.56 2.97 11.06
N VAL A 72 4.63 2.32 12.22
CA VAL A 72 5.45 1.11 12.39
C VAL A 72 4.64 -0.10 11.92
N GLY A 73 5.32 -1.01 11.23
CA GLY A 73 4.74 -2.25 10.72
C GLY A 73 5.81 -3.21 10.25
N SER A 74 5.37 -4.33 9.69
CA SER A 74 6.21 -5.41 9.20
C SER A 74 5.80 -5.83 7.79
N TRP A 75 6.77 -6.22 6.98
CA TRP A 75 6.53 -6.79 5.66
C TRP A 75 6.25 -8.30 5.74
N SER A 76 5.25 -8.75 5.01
CA SER A 76 4.99 -10.17 4.73
C SER A 76 4.85 -10.37 3.22
N THR A 77 5.16 -11.57 2.73
CA THR A 77 4.91 -11.95 1.33
C THR A 77 3.62 -12.74 1.27
N ARG A 78 2.66 -12.32 0.45
CA ARG A 78 1.45 -13.08 0.19
C ARG A 78 1.72 -13.98 -1.01
N CYS A 79 1.95 -15.28 -0.75
CA CYS A 79 1.99 -16.27 -1.80
C CYS A 79 0.56 -16.43 -2.37
N HIS A 80 0.23 -15.66 -3.41
CA HIS A 80 -1.00 -15.87 -4.16
C HIS A 80 -0.89 -17.20 -4.90
N THR A 81 -1.52 -18.25 -4.37
CA THR A 81 -1.61 -19.59 -4.99
C THR A 81 -2.40 -19.61 -6.31
N GLY A 82 -2.72 -18.45 -6.88
CA GLY A 82 -3.56 -18.26 -8.07
C GLY A 82 -2.89 -17.69 -9.31
N TYR A 83 -1.61 -17.26 -9.27
CA TYR A 83 -0.90 -16.91 -10.50
C TYR A 83 -0.54 -18.21 -11.25
N ARG A 84 -1.50 -18.74 -12.01
CA ARG A 84 -1.15 -19.59 -13.16
C ARG A 84 -0.28 -18.72 -14.07
N HIS A 85 0.99 -19.05 -14.14
CA HIS A 85 1.85 -18.64 -15.25
C HIS A 85 1.07 -18.84 -16.56
N PRO A 86 0.84 -17.80 -17.39
CA PRO A 86 0.35 -18.03 -18.74
C PRO A 86 1.35 -18.99 -19.37
N THR A 87 0.91 -20.20 -19.66
CA THR A 87 1.73 -21.19 -20.32
C THR A 87 2.17 -20.53 -21.62
N ALA A 88 3.46 -20.26 -21.78
CA ALA A 88 3.99 -19.81 -23.05
C ALA A 88 3.67 -20.93 -24.05
N ALA A 89 2.73 -20.67 -24.94
CA ALA A 89 2.44 -21.57 -26.04
C ALA A 89 3.67 -21.58 -26.96
N SER A 90 4.28 -22.75 -27.11
CA SER A 90 5.05 -23.15 -28.29
C SER A 90 4.94 -24.65 -28.43
#